data_AF-A0A0G0YD26-F1
#
_entry.id   AF-A0A0G0YD26-F1
#
_cell.length_a   1.000
_cell.length_b   1.000
_cell.length_c   1.000
_cell.angle_alpha   90.00
_cell.angle_beta   90.00
_cell.angle_gamma   90.00
#
_symmetry.space_group_name_H-M   'P 1'
#
loop_
_entity.id
_entity.type
_entity.pdbx_description
1 polymer ?
#
loop_
_entity_poly.entity_id
_entity_poly.type
_entity_poly.pdbx_seq_one_letter_code
_entity_poly.pdbx_strand_id
1 'polypeptide(L)'
;MSRAGTTNDFDSNLLLDRDQEGEAAGELREKKSAKNWKDLSFLDAGQGFDQSFREQLTAARRIMVTRMKRALAKKTLAPAKQGLSYLLKAAWLNLIDSFGLTLIWINIHVFLRWSVSDKLFCALGEEWLPKQVTAAGGDAAKTAGKGFGLLEIVVLLILDLIILFVIIAVLALIVMIVDFMQASWYEKIYLFIGGLTKLGWSGISALYNLF
;
A
#
# COMPACT_ATOMS: atom_id res chain seq x y z
N MET A 1 35.44 31.63 -42.09
CA MET A 1 34.78 32.22 -40.91
C MET A 1 34.74 31.16 -39.82
N SER A 2 35.53 31.34 -38.77
CA SER A 2 35.63 30.47 -37.60
C SER A 2 34.35 30.48 -36.76
N ARG A 3 33.95 29.32 -36.24
CA ARG A 3 33.21 29.24 -34.97
C ARG A 3 33.65 28.00 -34.21
N ALA A 4 34.58 28.22 -33.29
CA ALA A 4 34.99 27.28 -32.26
C ALA A 4 34.28 27.65 -30.95
N GLY A 5 33.98 26.65 -30.12
CA GLY A 5 33.67 26.82 -28.71
C GLY A 5 32.29 26.32 -28.29
N THR A 6 32.27 25.27 -27.47
CA THR A 6 31.44 25.04 -26.26
C THR A 6 31.27 23.53 -26.00
N THR A 7 32.31 22.88 -25.43
CA THR A 7 32.22 21.48 -24.97
C THR A 7 32.66 21.30 -23.50
N ASN A 8 32.80 22.38 -22.72
CA ASN A 8 33.39 22.33 -21.38
C ASN A 8 32.40 22.43 -20.20
N ASP A 9 31.08 22.53 -20.44
CA ASP A 9 30.11 22.75 -19.37
C ASP A 9 29.46 21.45 -18.83
N PHE A 10 29.71 20.30 -19.47
CA PHE A 10 29.06 19.04 -19.08
C PHE A 10 29.79 18.32 -17.94
N ASP A 11 31.12 18.47 -17.84
CA ASP A 11 31.94 17.80 -16.81
C ASP A 11 31.85 18.46 -15.43
N SER A 12 31.56 19.76 -15.37
CA SER A 12 31.50 20.51 -14.11
C SER A 12 30.26 20.19 -13.27
N ASN A 13 29.11 19.90 -13.88
CA ASN A 13 27.91 19.48 -13.15
C ASN A 13 28.04 18.05 -12.60
N LEU A 14 28.78 17.17 -13.28
CA LEU A 14 28.94 15.78 -12.87
C LEU A 14 29.87 15.62 -11.65
N LEU A 15 30.75 16.59 -11.43
CA LEU A 15 31.61 16.64 -10.23
C LEU A 15 30.86 17.15 -9.00
N LEU A 16 29.93 18.09 -9.17
CA LEU A 16 29.13 18.64 -8.06
C LEU A 16 28.18 17.59 -7.44
N ASP A 17 27.62 16.68 -8.25
CA ASP A 17 26.75 15.59 -7.75
C ASP A 17 27.52 14.56 -6.91
N ARG A 18 28.80 14.27 -7.24
CA ARG A 18 29.61 13.28 -6.50
C ARG A 18 30.02 13.77 -5.12
N ASP A 19 30.24 15.07 -4.96
CA ASP A 19 30.58 15.67 -3.67
C ASP A 19 29.37 15.68 -2.73
N GLN A 20 28.15 15.94 -3.25
CA GLN A 20 26.92 15.88 -2.44
C GLN A 20 26.56 14.46 -1.99
N GLU A 21 26.79 13.44 -2.84
CA GLU A 21 26.57 12.03 -2.44
C GLU A 21 27.54 11.57 -1.34
N GLY A 22 28.78 12.07 -1.36
CA GLY A 22 29.79 11.80 -0.34
C GLY A 22 29.41 12.35 1.04
N GLU A 23 28.91 13.58 1.09
CA GLU A 23 28.46 14.22 2.34
C GLU A 23 27.20 13.55 2.92
N ALA A 24 26.23 13.21 2.07
CA ALA A 24 25.02 12.50 2.49
C ALA A 24 25.33 11.09 3.05
N ALA A 25 26.29 10.38 2.46
CA ALA A 25 26.74 9.07 2.95
C ALA A 25 27.51 9.18 4.28
N GLY A 26 28.28 10.26 4.47
CA GLY A 26 28.97 10.58 5.72
C GLY A 26 28.01 10.82 6.88
N GLU A 27 27.00 11.68 6.69
CA GLU A 27 25.99 11.96 7.72
C GLU A 27 25.20 10.70 8.13
N LEU A 28 24.87 9.83 7.18
CA LEU A 28 24.14 8.59 7.46
C LEU A 28 24.97 7.59 8.29
N ARG A 29 26.30 7.58 8.13
CA ARG A 29 27.22 6.80 8.96
C ARG A 29 27.33 7.38 10.36
N GLU A 30 27.43 8.70 10.49
CA GLU A 30 27.56 9.37 11.77
C GLU A 30 26.27 9.27 12.61
N LYS A 31 25.10 9.49 11.99
CA LYS A 31 23.79 9.29 12.64
C LYS A 31 23.57 7.83 13.07
N LYS A 32 24.05 6.85 12.29
CA LYS A 32 24.04 5.43 12.70
C LYS A 32 24.95 5.16 13.90
N SER A 33 26.14 5.76 13.92
CA SER A 33 27.09 5.64 15.02
C SER A 33 26.52 6.24 16.32
N ALA A 34 25.98 7.46 16.25
CA ALA A 34 25.38 8.15 17.39
C ALA A 34 24.15 7.43 17.96
N LYS A 35 23.32 6.84 17.10
CA LYS A 35 22.15 6.05 17.53
C LYS A 35 22.57 4.74 18.21
N ASN A 36 23.62 4.09 17.71
CA ASN A 36 24.18 2.89 18.32
C ASN A 36 24.80 3.16 19.70
N TRP A 37 25.39 4.36 19.89
CA TRP A 37 25.93 4.80 21.18
C TRP A 37 24.83 5.08 22.22
N LYS A 38 23.73 5.73 21.82
CA LYS A 38 22.57 5.96 22.71
C LYS A 38 21.86 4.67 23.14
N ASP A 39 21.75 3.69 22.23
CA ASP A 39 21.21 2.36 22.55
C ASP A 39 22.17 1.57 23.47
N LEU A 40 23.49 1.81 23.39
CA LEU A 40 24.47 1.25 24.32
C LEU A 40 24.41 1.93 25.70
N SER A 41 24.24 3.26 25.76
CA SER A 41 24.18 3.99 27.03
C SER A 41 22.92 3.71 27.85
N PHE A 42 21.83 3.27 27.20
CA PHE A 42 20.63 2.82 27.93
C PHE A 42 20.86 1.50 28.69
N LEU A 43 21.83 0.68 28.27
CA LEU A 43 22.23 -0.54 28.98
C LEU A 43 23.13 -0.27 30.19
N ASP A 44 23.74 0.91 30.26
CA ASP A 44 24.73 1.29 31.29
C ASP A 44 24.09 2.04 32.47
N ALA A 45 22.90 2.62 32.29
CA ALA A 45 22.26 3.49 33.29
C ALA A 45 21.45 2.76 34.39
N GLY A 46 21.44 1.42 34.44
CA GLY A 46 20.47 0.68 35.26
C GLY A 46 20.96 -0.51 36.08
N GLN A 47 22.24 -0.86 36.09
CA GLN A 47 22.70 -2.06 36.81
C GLN A 47 23.62 -1.72 37.98
N GLY A 48 23.03 -1.79 39.18
CA GLY A 48 23.76 -1.92 40.44
C GLY A 48 24.81 -3.03 40.36
N PHE A 49 25.93 -2.77 41.01
CA PHE A 49 27.28 -3.30 40.79
C PHE A 49 27.51 -4.78 41.19
N ASP A 50 26.48 -5.62 41.28
CA ASP A 50 26.60 -6.99 41.85
C ASP A 50 25.91 -8.10 41.03
N GLN A 51 25.71 -7.92 39.72
CA GLN A 51 25.29 -9.03 38.86
C GLN A 51 26.49 -9.77 38.26
N SER A 52 26.55 -11.07 38.50
CA SER A 52 27.65 -11.93 38.08
C SER A 52 27.88 -11.83 36.56
N PHE A 53 29.16 -11.82 36.16
CA PHE A 53 29.59 -11.76 34.76
C PHE A 53 28.88 -12.83 33.88
N ARG A 54 28.46 -13.95 34.47
CA ARG A 54 27.71 -15.02 33.82
C ARG A 54 26.27 -14.62 33.46
N GLU A 55 25.58 -13.85 34.30
CA GLU A 55 24.24 -13.33 33.97
C GLU A 55 24.29 -12.31 32.85
N GLN A 56 25.25 -11.39 32.88
CA GLN A 56 25.47 -10.43 31.79
C GLN A 56 25.79 -11.14 30.46
N LEU A 57 26.61 -12.20 30.49
CA LEU A 57 26.92 -12.98 29.30
C LEU A 57 25.68 -13.68 28.72
N THR A 58 24.81 -14.23 29.56
CA THR A 58 23.56 -14.88 29.09
C THR A 58 22.54 -13.87 28.55
N ALA A 59 22.41 -12.70 29.18
CA ALA A 59 21.57 -11.61 28.70
C ALA A 59 22.07 -11.06 27.35
N ALA A 60 23.38 -10.80 27.23
CA ALA A 60 24.00 -10.38 25.98
C ALA A 60 23.81 -11.41 24.86
N ARG A 61 23.94 -12.71 25.16
CA ARG A 61 23.71 -13.80 24.18
C ARG A 61 22.26 -13.82 23.68
N ARG A 62 21.27 -13.63 24.56
CA ARG A 62 19.84 -13.58 24.16
C ARG A 62 19.56 -12.38 23.24
N ILE A 63 20.17 -11.23 23.52
CA ILE A 63 20.02 -10.03 22.67
C ILE A 63 20.71 -10.25 21.30
N MET A 64 21.89 -10.86 21.27
CA MET A 64 22.57 -11.18 20.01
C MET A 64 21.81 -12.22 19.17
N VAL A 65 21.30 -13.29 19.78
CA VAL A 65 20.54 -14.34 19.09
C VAL A 65 19.24 -13.77 18.52
N THR A 66 18.53 -12.92 19.27
CA THR A 66 17.31 -12.26 18.76
C THR A 66 17.62 -11.26 17.64
N ARG A 67 18.73 -10.51 17.72
CA ARG A 67 19.20 -9.64 16.61
C ARG A 67 19.59 -10.44 15.37
N MET A 68 20.30 -11.57 15.51
CA MET A 68 20.63 -12.45 14.40
C MET A 68 19.39 -13.04 13.75
N LYS A 69 18.43 -13.56 14.53
CA LYS A 69 17.15 -14.07 14.00
C LYS A 69 16.38 -12.98 13.24
N ARG A 70 16.36 -11.75 13.76
CA ARG A 70 15.74 -10.60 13.07
C ARG A 70 16.49 -10.21 11.79
N ALA A 71 17.82 -10.27 11.79
CA ALA A 71 18.62 -9.95 10.61
C ALA A 71 18.49 -11.03 9.51
N LEU A 72 18.45 -12.31 9.90
CA LEU A 72 18.19 -13.44 8.99
C LEU A 72 16.79 -13.36 8.40
N ALA A 73 15.76 -13.16 9.24
CA ALA A 73 14.40 -12.97 8.78
C ALA A 73 14.30 -11.77 7.81
N LYS A 74 14.96 -10.64 8.10
CA LYS A 74 14.99 -9.51 7.16
C LYS A 74 15.65 -9.85 5.83
N LYS A 75 16.73 -10.63 5.82
CA LYS A 75 17.43 -11.00 4.58
C LYS A 75 16.66 -12.01 3.72
N THR A 76 15.94 -12.94 4.33
CA THR A 76 15.16 -13.94 3.58
C THR A 76 13.78 -13.41 3.17
N LEU A 77 13.17 -12.55 3.98
CA LEU A 77 11.84 -11.98 3.71
C LEU A 77 11.88 -10.75 2.79
N ALA A 78 12.99 -10.02 2.74
CA ALA A 78 13.13 -8.85 1.86
C ALA A 78 12.87 -9.14 0.37
N PRO A 79 13.45 -10.18 -0.27
CA PRO A 79 13.20 -10.46 -1.68
C PRO A 79 11.74 -10.92 -1.92
N ALA A 80 11.18 -11.70 -1.00
CA ALA A 80 9.77 -12.12 -1.08
C ALA A 80 8.82 -10.92 -0.98
N LYS A 81 9.09 -9.99 -0.05
CA LYS A 81 8.33 -8.75 0.12
C LYS A 81 8.39 -7.89 -1.14
N GLN A 82 9.57 -7.80 -1.78
CA GLN A 82 9.75 -7.02 -3.01
C GLN A 82 9.01 -7.64 -4.21
N GLY A 83 9.04 -8.97 -4.35
CA GLY A 83 8.27 -9.67 -5.38
C GLY A 83 6.77 -9.46 -5.22
N LEU A 84 6.25 -9.65 -4.01
CA LEU A 84 4.83 -9.45 -3.70
C LEU A 84 4.37 -8.00 -3.94
N SER A 85 5.22 -7.01 -3.63
CA SER A 85 4.90 -5.61 -3.94
C SER A 85 4.85 -5.31 -5.44
N TYR A 86 5.69 -5.98 -6.24
CA TYR A 86 5.62 -5.82 -7.69
C TYR A 86 4.34 -6.42 -8.26
N LEU A 87 3.94 -7.59 -7.77
CA LEU A 87 2.66 -8.23 -8.13
C LEU A 87 1.46 -7.38 -7.74
N LEU A 88 1.48 -6.76 -6.56
CA LEU A 88 0.38 -5.91 -6.11
C LEU A 88 0.27 -4.64 -6.96
N LYS A 89 1.40 -3.98 -7.25
CA LYS A 89 1.44 -2.86 -8.21
C LYS A 89 0.94 -3.26 -9.60
N ALA A 90 1.33 -4.44 -10.10
CA ALA A 90 0.86 -4.94 -11.37
C ALA A 90 -0.66 -5.22 -11.35
N ALA A 91 -1.19 -5.74 -10.25
CA ALA A 91 -2.62 -5.96 -10.08
C ALA A 91 -3.42 -4.65 -10.09
N TRP A 92 -2.92 -3.60 -9.41
CA TRP A 92 -3.50 -2.26 -9.47
C TRP A 92 -3.51 -1.68 -10.89
N LEU A 93 -2.43 -1.83 -11.65
CA LEU A 93 -2.34 -1.33 -13.03
C LEU A 93 -3.28 -2.07 -13.99
N ASN A 94 -3.43 -3.38 -13.81
CA ASN A 94 -4.30 -4.21 -14.65
C ASN A 94 -5.75 -4.26 -14.14
N LEU A 95 -6.11 -3.43 -13.16
CA LEU A 95 -7.43 -3.45 -12.55
C LEU A 95 -8.55 -3.19 -13.55
N ILE A 96 -8.33 -2.21 -14.42
CA ILE A 96 -9.29 -1.81 -15.45
C ILE A 96 -9.30 -2.82 -16.60
N ASP A 97 -8.12 -3.20 -17.10
CA ASP A 97 -7.99 -4.12 -18.25
C ASP A 97 -8.53 -5.52 -17.96
N SER A 98 -8.51 -5.94 -16.69
CA SER A 98 -9.03 -7.24 -16.25
C SER A 98 -10.50 -7.21 -15.83
N PHE A 99 -11.22 -6.10 -16.06
CA PHE A 99 -12.62 -5.91 -15.62
C PHE A 99 -12.83 -6.22 -14.13
N GLY A 100 -11.85 -5.87 -13.28
CA GLY A 100 -11.92 -6.14 -11.84
C GLY A 100 -11.58 -7.58 -11.42
N LEU A 101 -11.13 -8.46 -12.31
CA LEU A 101 -10.71 -9.81 -11.91
C LEU A 101 -9.47 -9.80 -11.00
N THR A 102 -8.56 -8.85 -11.22
CA THR A 102 -7.41 -8.61 -10.33
C THR A 102 -7.80 -8.11 -8.94
N LEU A 103 -9.04 -7.63 -8.75
CA LEU A 103 -9.55 -7.23 -7.44
C LEU A 103 -9.63 -8.43 -6.47
N ILE A 104 -9.93 -9.62 -6.99
CA ILE A 104 -9.90 -10.87 -6.21
C ILE A 104 -8.49 -11.11 -5.67
N TRP A 105 -7.46 -10.89 -6.50
CA TRP A 105 -6.08 -11.01 -6.07
C TRP A 105 -5.70 -9.97 -5.02
N ILE A 106 -6.13 -8.71 -5.17
CA ILE A 106 -5.87 -7.66 -4.18
C ILE A 106 -6.56 -8.02 -2.84
N ASN A 107 -7.80 -8.52 -2.87
CA ASN A 107 -8.51 -8.98 -1.66
C ASN A 107 -7.80 -10.17 -1.00
N ILE A 108 -7.33 -11.15 -1.77
CA ILE A 108 -6.53 -12.27 -1.26
C ILE A 108 -5.23 -11.73 -0.62
N HIS A 109 -4.58 -10.74 -1.22
CA HIS A 109 -3.37 -10.14 -0.66
C HIS A 109 -3.63 -9.44 0.68
N VAL A 110 -4.72 -8.68 0.80
CA VAL A 110 -5.15 -8.04 2.06
C VAL A 110 -5.47 -9.11 3.12
N PHE A 111 -6.19 -10.17 2.74
CA PHE A 111 -6.51 -11.28 3.63
C PHE A 111 -5.26 -12.03 4.10
N LEU A 112 -4.33 -12.33 3.19
CA LEU A 112 -3.06 -12.99 3.49
C LEU A 112 -2.18 -12.13 4.39
N ARG A 113 -2.18 -10.81 4.22
CA ARG A 113 -1.50 -9.90 5.14
C ARG A 113 -2.07 -10.02 6.55
N TRP A 114 -3.39 -10.05 6.69
CA TRP A 114 -4.05 -10.22 7.99
C TRP A 114 -3.79 -11.59 8.61
N SER A 115 -3.79 -12.66 7.80
CA SER A 115 -3.68 -14.05 8.26
C SER A 115 -2.23 -14.53 8.49
N VAL A 116 -1.29 -14.19 7.60
CA VAL A 116 0.05 -14.81 7.53
C VAL A 116 1.14 -13.94 8.18
N SER A 117 0.89 -12.65 8.42
CA SER A 117 1.74 -11.64 9.11
C SER A 117 2.19 -10.49 8.20
N ASP A 118 2.18 -9.27 8.76
CA ASP A 118 2.77 -8.02 8.25
C ASP A 118 4.25 -8.10 7.84
N LYS A 119 4.94 -9.21 8.11
CA LYS A 119 6.37 -9.39 7.80
C LYS A 119 6.62 -9.92 6.39
N LEU A 120 5.65 -10.64 5.81
CA LEU A 120 5.76 -11.23 4.47
C LEU A 120 5.14 -10.33 3.40
N PHE A 121 4.03 -9.68 3.75
CA PHE A 121 3.30 -8.83 2.83
C PHE A 121 3.70 -7.36 3.03
N CYS A 122 3.85 -6.64 1.93
CA CYS A 122 4.06 -5.20 1.97
C CYS A 122 2.80 -4.52 2.50
N ALA A 123 2.95 -3.43 3.25
CA ALA A 123 1.76 -2.64 3.53
C ALA A 123 1.27 -2.03 2.21
N LEU A 124 -0.04 -2.07 2.01
CA LEU A 124 -0.69 -1.38 0.90
C LEU A 124 -0.24 0.10 0.93
N GLY A 125 0.29 0.59 -0.18
CA GLY A 125 0.79 1.95 -0.32
C GLY A 125 2.30 2.12 -0.17
N GLU A 126 3.00 1.19 0.52
CA GLU A 126 4.47 1.26 0.67
C GLU A 126 5.20 1.14 -0.69
N GLU A 127 4.55 0.54 -1.67
CA GLU A 127 5.04 0.35 -3.03
C GLU A 127 5.00 1.60 -3.91
N TRP A 128 4.23 2.61 -3.51
CA TRP A 128 4.22 3.93 -4.15
C TRP A 128 5.18 4.91 -3.48
N LEU A 129 5.69 4.58 -2.29
CA LEU A 129 6.67 5.41 -1.61
C LEU A 129 8.07 5.19 -2.19
N PRO A 130 8.81 6.25 -2.56
CA PRO A 130 10.20 6.13 -2.99
C PRO A 130 11.03 5.50 -1.86
N LYS A 131 11.91 4.55 -2.20
CA LYS A 131 12.81 3.88 -1.24
C LYS A 131 13.64 4.87 -0.40
N GLN A 132 13.86 6.08 -0.92
CA GLN A 132 14.56 7.18 -0.25
C GLN A 132 13.78 7.74 0.95
N VAL A 133 12.45 7.85 0.85
CA VAL A 133 11.58 8.39 1.91
C VAL A 133 11.42 7.40 3.06
N THR A 134 11.37 6.10 2.73
CA THR A 134 11.36 5.02 3.73
C THR A 134 12.72 4.80 4.39
N ALA A 135 13.83 5.06 3.68
CA ALA A 135 15.18 5.00 4.24
C ALA A 135 15.52 6.17 5.17
N ALA A 136 14.93 7.35 4.95
CA ALA A 136 15.14 8.54 5.77
C ALA A 136 14.61 8.39 7.22
N GLY A 137 13.75 7.41 7.49
CA GLY A 137 13.49 6.89 8.84
C GLY A 137 12.90 7.87 9.86
N GLY A 138 12.50 9.07 9.44
CA GLY A 138 11.89 10.09 10.29
C GLY A 138 10.45 9.74 10.70
N ASP A 139 9.97 10.36 11.79
CA ASP A 139 8.59 10.14 12.27
C ASP A 139 7.54 10.59 11.24
N ALA A 140 7.86 11.55 10.38
CA ALA A 140 7.04 11.91 9.22
C ALA A 140 6.83 10.73 8.25
N ALA A 141 7.86 9.93 7.97
CA ALA A 141 7.76 8.77 7.07
C ALA A 141 6.91 7.64 7.66
N LYS A 142 6.99 7.43 8.98
CA LYS A 142 6.13 6.45 9.68
C LYS A 142 4.67 6.89 9.74
N THR A 143 4.42 8.19 9.88
CA THR A 143 3.06 8.75 9.96
C THR A 143 2.42 8.77 8.58
N ALA A 144 3.16 9.16 7.55
CA ALA A 144 2.74 9.07 6.16
C ALA A 144 2.42 7.61 5.77
N GLY A 145 3.30 6.65 6.08
CA GLY A 145 3.08 5.24 5.76
C GLY A 145 1.81 4.66 6.39
N LYS A 146 1.44 5.08 7.61
CA LYS A 146 0.17 4.67 8.24
C LYS A 146 -1.05 5.30 7.57
N GLY A 147 -0.97 6.58 7.20
CA GLY A 147 -2.06 7.29 6.52
C GLY A 147 -2.36 6.72 5.14
N PHE A 148 -1.33 6.43 4.34
CA PHE A 148 -1.49 5.79 3.04
C PHE A 148 -2.09 4.40 3.15
N GLY A 149 -1.64 3.59 4.11
CA GLY A 149 -2.19 2.25 4.33
C GLY A 149 -3.68 2.26 4.73
N LEU A 150 -4.12 3.25 5.51
CA LEU A 150 -5.54 3.39 5.86
C LEU A 150 -6.38 3.84 4.67
N LEU A 151 -5.88 4.84 3.92
CA LEU A 151 -6.57 5.36 2.74
C LEU A 151 -6.81 4.24 1.72
N GLU A 152 -5.83 3.38 1.49
CA GLU A 152 -5.95 2.30 0.50
C GLU A 152 -6.98 1.25 0.90
N ILE A 153 -7.12 0.94 2.20
CA ILE A 153 -8.19 0.06 2.69
C ILE A 153 -9.56 0.69 2.45
N VAL A 154 -9.71 2.00 2.67
CA VAL A 154 -10.96 2.72 2.42
C VAL A 154 -11.29 2.72 0.92
N VAL A 155 -10.31 2.99 0.06
CA VAL A 155 -10.48 2.93 -1.40
C VAL A 155 -10.89 1.53 -1.85
N LEU A 156 -10.25 0.49 -1.32
CA LEU A 156 -10.64 -0.90 -1.62
C LEU A 156 -12.06 -1.22 -1.18
N LEU A 157 -12.46 -0.81 0.02
CA LEU A 157 -13.82 -1.02 0.50
C LEU A 157 -14.86 -0.33 -0.39
N ILE A 158 -14.58 0.90 -0.81
CA ILE A 158 -15.45 1.63 -1.76
C ILE A 158 -15.51 0.91 -3.10
N LEU A 159 -14.37 0.42 -3.60
CA LEU A 159 -14.30 -0.30 -4.87
C LEU A 159 -15.05 -1.65 -4.83
N ASP A 160 -14.93 -2.40 -3.73
CA ASP A 160 -15.70 -3.61 -3.45
C ASP A 160 -17.21 -3.30 -3.42
N LEU A 161 -17.61 -2.19 -2.80
CA LEU A 161 -19.00 -1.74 -2.76
C LEU A 161 -19.54 -1.46 -4.18
N ILE A 162 -18.77 -0.78 -5.02
CA ILE A 162 -19.15 -0.49 -6.41
C ILE A 162 -19.34 -1.81 -7.18
N ILE A 163 -18.41 -2.75 -7.05
CA ILE A 163 -18.50 -4.05 -7.71
C ILE A 163 -19.70 -4.85 -7.20
N LEU A 164 -19.98 -4.81 -5.90
CA LEU A 164 -21.19 -5.41 -5.32
C LEU A 164 -22.46 -4.83 -5.96
N PHE A 165 -22.54 -3.50 -6.12
CA PHE A 165 -23.66 -2.84 -6.80
C PHE A 165 -23.78 -3.29 -8.26
N VAL A 166 -22.67 -3.42 -8.98
CA VAL A 166 -22.66 -3.93 -10.37
C VAL A 166 -23.19 -5.36 -10.42
N ILE A 167 -22.76 -6.25 -9.52
CA ILE A 167 -23.24 -7.64 -9.45
C ILE A 167 -24.75 -7.67 -9.15
N ILE A 168 -25.23 -6.88 -8.18
CA ILE A 168 -26.65 -6.79 -7.85
C ILE A 168 -27.45 -6.27 -9.06
N ALA A 169 -26.94 -5.27 -9.78
CA ALA A 169 -27.59 -4.73 -10.97
C ALA A 169 -27.69 -5.77 -12.09
N VAL A 170 -26.64 -6.55 -12.33
CA VAL A 170 -26.65 -7.65 -13.31
C VAL A 170 -27.62 -8.75 -12.89
N LEU A 171 -27.64 -9.15 -11.61
CA LEU A 171 -28.60 -10.13 -11.12
C LEU A 171 -30.05 -9.63 -11.24
N ALA A 172 -30.31 -8.38 -10.89
CA ALA A 172 -31.63 -7.76 -11.06
C ALA A 172 -32.05 -7.75 -12.54
N LEU A 173 -31.12 -7.50 -13.46
CA LEU A 173 -31.37 -7.55 -14.89
C LEU A 173 -31.69 -8.98 -15.36
N ILE A 174 -30.97 -9.99 -14.88
CA ILE A 174 -31.25 -11.41 -15.18
C ILE A 174 -32.64 -11.80 -14.67
N VAL A 175 -32.98 -11.46 -13.42
CA VAL A 175 -34.30 -11.71 -12.83
C VAL A 175 -35.39 -11.03 -13.67
N MET A 176 -35.18 -9.78 -14.06
CA MET A 176 -36.10 -9.05 -14.93
C MET A 176 -36.29 -9.75 -16.29
N ILE A 177 -35.23 -10.29 -16.90
CA ILE A 177 -35.34 -11.05 -18.16
C ILE A 177 -36.13 -12.35 -17.94
N VAL A 178 -35.85 -13.09 -16.87
CA VAL A 178 -36.54 -14.35 -16.57
C VAL A 178 -38.02 -14.10 -16.33
N ASP A 179 -38.36 -13.08 -15.54
CA ASP A 179 -39.75 -12.67 -15.29
C ASP A 179 -40.43 -12.25 -16.59
N PHE A 180 -39.73 -11.49 -17.44
CA PHE A 180 -40.24 -11.11 -18.75
C PHE A 180 -40.45 -12.31 -19.69
N MET A 181 -39.65 -13.36 -19.58
CA MET A 181 -39.83 -14.60 -20.35
C MET A 181 -41.05 -15.40 -19.88
N GLN A 182 -41.32 -15.43 -18.58
CA GLN A 182 -42.44 -16.17 -17.99
C GLN A 182 -43.78 -15.42 -18.08
N ALA A 183 -43.75 -14.09 -18.15
CA ALA A 183 -44.95 -13.27 -18.26
C ALA A 183 -45.74 -13.56 -19.55
N SER A 184 -47.06 -13.60 -19.43
CA SER A 184 -47.95 -13.61 -20.59
C SER A 184 -47.88 -12.29 -21.36
N TRP A 185 -48.26 -12.26 -22.65
CA TRP A 185 -48.11 -11.04 -23.46
C TRP A 185 -48.85 -9.82 -22.89
N TYR A 186 -50.00 -10.04 -22.22
CA TYR A 186 -50.77 -9.01 -21.54
C TYR A 186 -50.04 -8.45 -20.31
N GLU A 187 -49.39 -9.30 -19.52
CA GLU A 187 -48.61 -8.89 -18.36
C GLU A 187 -47.35 -8.11 -18.78
N LYS A 188 -46.72 -8.47 -19.90
CA LYS A 188 -45.58 -7.71 -20.45
C LYS A 188 -45.94 -6.27 -20.76
N ILE A 189 -47.11 -6.04 -21.37
CA ILE A 189 -47.61 -4.70 -21.68
C ILE A 189 -47.92 -3.94 -20.39
N TYR A 190 -48.57 -4.59 -19.43
CA TYR A 190 -48.89 -3.97 -18.14
C TYR A 190 -47.63 -3.60 -17.35
N LEU A 191 -46.60 -4.45 -17.36
CA LEU A 191 -45.30 -4.18 -16.75
C LEU A 191 -44.56 -3.04 -17.46
N PHE A 192 -44.61 -2.99 -18.79
CA PHE A 192 -43.95 -1.92 -19.56
C PHE A 192 -44.61 -0.55 -19.36
N ILE A 193 -45.94 -0.49 -19.43
CA ILE A 193 -46.73 0.73 -19.18
C ILE A 193 -46.66 1.12 -17.70
N GLY A 194 -46.76 0.14 -16.79
CA GLY A 194 -46.65 0.36 -15.34
C GLY A 194 -45.26 0.86 -14.94
N GLY A 195 -44.20 0.32 -15.54
CA GLY A 195 -42.83 0.78 -15.36
C GLY A 195 -42.64 2.22 -15.86
N LEU A 196 -43.07 2.51 -17.10
CA LEU A 196 -42.99 3.85 -17.69
C LEU A 196 -43.79 4.89 -16.90
N THR A 197 -45.00 4.55 -16.47
CA THR A 197 -45.85 5.47 -15.70
C THR A 197 -45.29 5.70 -14.30
N LYS A 198 -44.75 4.69 -13.62
CA LYS A 198 -44.12 4.86 -12.30
C LYS A 198 -42.82 5.66 -12.38
N LEU A 199 -41.95 5.41 -13.37
CA LEU A 199 -40.72 6.20 -13.57
C LEU A 199 -41.04 7.64 -13.97
N GLY A 200 -42.01 7.83 -14.88
CA GLY A 200 -42.49 9.15 -15.30
C GLY A 200 -43.09 9.95 -14.13
N TRP A 201 -43.96 9.33 -13.33
CA TRP A 201 -44.54 9.97 -12.16
C TRP A 201 -43.54 10.20 -11.02
N SER A 202 -42.60 9.29 -10.80
CA SER A 202 -41.52 9.50 -9.84
C SER A 202 -40.62 10.68 -10.25
N GLY A 203 -40.34 10.85 -11.53
CA GLY A 203 -39.57 11.99 -12.04
C GLY A 203 -40.33 13.32 -11.93
N ILE A 204 -41.62 13.33 -12.30
CA ILE A 204 -42.48 14.52 -12.21
C ILE A 204 -42.70 14.93 -10.75
N SER A 205 -42.95 13.98 -9.86
CA SER A 205 -43.10 14.28 -8.41
C SER A 205 -41.78 14.74 -7.78
N ALA A 206 -40.64 14.19 -8.18
CA ALA A 206 -39.33 14.69 -7.75
C ALA A 206 -39.08 16.14 -8.20
N LEU A 207 -39.46 16.49 -9.43
CA LEU A 207 -39.39 17.87 -9.93
C LEU A 207 -40.37 18.80 -9.21
N TYR A 208 -41.61 18.37 -8.98
CA TYR A 208 -42.60 19.15 -8.23
C TYR A 208 -42.17 19.41 -6.79
N ASN A 209 -41.47 18.49 -6.14
CA ASN A 209 -40.95 18.69 -4.79
C ASN A 209 -39.67 19.56 -4.75
N LEU A 210 -39.03 19.82 -5.90
CA LEU A 210 -37.82 20.63 -6.00
C LEU A 210 -38.11 22.13 -6.23
N PHE A 211 -39.30 22.47 -6.74
CA PHE A 211 -39.75 23.84 -7.05
C PHE A 211 -40.96 24.23 -6.21
#